data_AF-A0A6B3UMF8-F1
#
_entry.id   AF-A0A6B3UMF8-F1
#
_cell.length_a   1.000
_cell.length_b   1.000
_cell.length_c   1.000
_cell.angle_alpha   90.00
_cell.angle_beta   90.00
_cell.angle_gamma   90.00
#
_symmetry.space_group_name_H-M   'P 1'
#
loop_
_entity.id
_entity.type
_entity.pdbx_description
1 polymer ?
#
loop_
_entity_poly.entity_id
_entity_poly.type
_entity_poly.pdbx_seq_one_letter_code
_entity_poly.pdbx_strand_id
1 'polypeptide(L)'
;MLAMLFAVALAAGCIDAIAGGGGLLTVPALLLAGFDPVTALATNKVQGAAGALSSTSAFARRGLIDWRAGAPMALAAAVAGLAGAASVSHVPR
;
A
#
# COMPACT_ATOMS: atom_id res chain seq x y z
N MET A 1 -16.61 13.09 9.22
CA MET A 1 -15.57 12.05 9.38
C MET A 1 -15.32 11.29 8.08
N LEU A 2 -16.29 10.50 7.57
CA LEU A 2 -16.10 9.66 6.37
C LEU A 2 -15.65 10.42 5.11
N ALA A 3 -16.27 11.58 4.81
CA ALA A 3 -15.87 12.41 3.67
C ALA A 3 -14.42 12.92 3.78
N MET A 4 -13.96 13.21 5.00
CA MET A 4 -12.58 13.65 5.25
C MET A 4 -11.60 12.49 5.07
N LEU A 5 -11.90 11.31 5.62
CA LEU A 5 -11.10 10.11 5.43
C LEU A 5 -11.00 9.70 3.97
N PHE A 6 -12.12 9.82 3.23
CA PHE A 6 -12.14 9.59 1.78
C PHE A 6 -11.24 10.59 1.03
N ALA A 7 -11.33 11.89 1.35
CA ALA A 7 -10.48 12.90 0.73
C ALA A 7 -8.99 12.65 1.02
N VAL A 8 -8.64 12.30 2.26
CA VAL A 8 -7.27 11.94 2.63
C VAL A 8 -6.80 10.68 1.91
N ALA A 9 -7.64 9.64 1.84
CA ALA A 9 -7.31 8.41 1.13
C ALA A 9 -7.09 8.64 -0.36
N LEU A 10 -7.89 9.51 -0.99
CA LEU A 10 -7.73 9.90 -2.39
C LEU A 10 -6.40 10.63 -2.61
N ALA A 11 -6.12 11.66 -1.81
CA ALA A 11 -4.88 12.42 -1.90
C ALA A 11 -3.65 11.54 -1.65
N ALA A 12 -3.72 10.69 -0.62
CA ALA A 12 -2.68 9.72 -0.29
C ALA A 12 -2.45 8.73 -1.43
N GLY A 13 -3.50 8.23 -2.08
CA GLY A 13 -3.38 7.32 -3.23
C GLY A 13 -2.73 7.99 -4.44
N CYS A 14 -3.06 9.25 -4.73
CA CYS A 14 -2.40 10.01 -5.79
C CYS A 14 -0.90 10.20 -5.51
N ILE A 15 -0.54 10.54 -4.27
CA ILE A 15 0.86 10.72 -3.86
C ILE A 15 1.61 9.39 -3.89
N ASP A 16 0.99 8.32 -3.40
CA ASP A 16 1.56 6.97 -3.38
C ASP A 16 1.87 6.47 -4.79
N ALA A 17 1.03 6.79 -5.77
CA ALA A 17 1.26 6.44 -7.16
C ALA A 17 2.46 7.18 -7.80
N ILE A 18 2.86 8.34 -7.28
CA ILE A 18 3.93 9.18 -7.82
C ILE A 18 5.26 8.95 -7.09
N ALA A 19 5.23 9.06 -5.76
CA ALA A 19 6.42 9.07 -4.91
C ALA A 19 6.49 7.86 -3.95
N GLY A 20 5.38 7.14 -3.77
CA GLY A 20 5.21 6.16 -2.71
C GLY A 20 5.02 6.80 -1.33
N GLY A 21 4.57 6.00 -0.36
CA GLY A 21 4.49 6.41 1.05
C GLY A 21 3.14 7.01 1.47
N GLY A 22 2.05 6.77 0.74
CA GLY A 22 0.70 7.23 1.11
C GLY A 22 0.21 6.73 2.48
N GLY A 23 0.87 5.72 3.04
CA GLY A 23 0.69 5.29 4.44
C GLY A 23 0.99 6.38 5.47
N LEU A 24 1.92 7.29 5.17
CA LEU A 24 2.26 8.41 6.06
C LEU A 24 1.09 9.38 6.26
N LEU A 25 0.16 9.44 5.30
CA LEU A 25 -1.04 10.28 5.40
C LEU A 25 -2.23 9.50 5.99
N THR A 26 -2.46 8.29 5.48
CA THR A 26 -3.64 7.49 5.85
C THR A 26 -3.55 6.88 7.25
N VAL A 27 -2.36 6.46 7.72
CA VAL A 27 -2.22 5.87 9.05
C VAL A 27 -2.51 6.90 10.16
N PRO A 28 -1.90 8.11 10.17
CA PRO A 28 -2.27 9.13 11.16
C PRO A 28 -3.73 9.55 11.06
N ALA A 29 -4.30 9.65 9.85
CA ALA A 29 -5.71 10.01 9.69
C ALA A 29 -6.67 8.95 10.29
N LEU A 30 -6.34 7.67 10.15
CA LEU A 30 -7.11 6.57 10.77
C LEU A 30 -6.95 6.56 12.30
N LEU A 31 -5.73 6.76 12.80
CA LEU A 31 -5.48 6.87 14.25
C LEU A 31 -6.24 8.05 14.87
N LEU A 32 -6.21 9.22 14.22
CA LEU A 32 -6.96 10.41 14.64
C LEU A 32 -8.48 10.21 14.56
N ALA A 33 -8.95 9.33 13.68
CA ALA A 33 -10.35 8.93 13.61
C ALA A 33 -10.76 7.91 14.68
N GLY A 34 -9.83 7.47 15.54
CA GLY A 34 -10.09 6.60 16.69
C GLY A 34 -9.91 5.10 16.42
N PHE A 35 -9.30 4.72 15.28
CA PHE A 35 -8.97 3.31 15.01
C PHE A 35 -7.74 2.88 15.83
N ASP A 36 -7.76 1.64 16.31
CA ASP A 36 -6.59 1.00 16.94
C ASP A 36 -5.43 0.87 15.93
N PRO A 37 -4.15 0.99 16.37
CA PRO A 37 -2.99 0.86 15.49
C PRO A 37 -2.99 -0.39 14.60
N VAL A 38 -3.46 -1.53 15.10
CA VAL A 38 -3.52 -2.78 14.33
C VAL A 38 -4.52 -2.65 13.19
N THR A 39 -5.71 -2.13 13.46
CA THR A 39 -6.74 -1.91 12.44
C THR A 39 -6.30 -0.84 11.44
N ALA A 40 -5.72 0.26 11.91
CA ALA A 40 -5.23 1.34 11.05
C ALA A 40 -4.16 0.84 10.06
N LEU A 41 -3.19 0.06 10.54
CA LEU A 41 -2.16 -0.57 9.71
C LEU A 41 -2.76 -1.57 8.72
N ALA A 42 -3.68 -2.43 9.18
CA ALA A 42 -4.33 -3.41 8.31
C ALA A 42 -5.11 -2.72 7.18
N THR A 43 -5.92 -1.71 7.49
CA THR A 43 -6.68 -0.93 6.51
C THR A 43 -5.76 -0.22 5.53
N ASN A 44 -4.69 0.42 6.00
CA ASN A 44 -3.70 1.05 5.13
C ASN A 44 -3.05 0.05 4.17
N LYS A 45 -2.66 -1.14 4.64
CA LYS A 45 -2.01 -2.15 3.79
C LYS A 45 -2.94 -2.67 2.69
N VAL A 46 -4.20 -2.94 3.00
CA VAL A 46 -5.20 -3.34 1.99
C VAL A 46 -5.40 -2.22 0.97
N GLN A 47 -5.53 -0.98 1.43
CA GLN A 47 -5.67 0.19 0.56
C GLN A 47 -4.46 0.35 -0.38
N GLY A 48 -3.23 0.28 0.16
CA GLY A 48 -2.00 0.42 -0.61
C GLY A 48 -1.81 -0.71 -1.63
N ALA A 49 -2.13 -1.96 -1.27
CA ALA A 49 -2.06 -3.09 -2.20
C ALA A 49 -3.04 -2.93 -3.38
N ALA A 50 -4.29 -2.53 -3.12
CA ALA A 50 -5.27 -2.25 -4.16
C ALA A 50 -4.84 -1.06 -5.04
N GLY A 51 -4.30 0.00 -4.44
CA GLY A 51 -3.77 1.16 -5.15
C GLY A 51 -2.60 0.80 -6.08
N ALA A 52 -1.63 0.05 -5.58
CA ALA A 52 -0.48 -0.43 -6.34
C ALA A 52 -0.89 -1.36 -7.50
N LEU A 53 -1.86 -2.25 -7.28
CA LEU A 53 -2.43 -3.07 -8.36
C LEU A 53 -3.11 -2.22 -9.44
N SER A 54 -3.89 -1.22 -9.02
CA SER A 54 -4.56 -0.30 -9.94
C SER A 54 -3.57 0.51 -10.77
N SER A 55 -2.56 1.13 -10.14
CA SER A 55 -1.54 1.92 -10.83
C SER A 55 -0.68 1.05 -11.75
N THR A 56 -0.28 -0.14 -11.30
CA THR A 56 0.45 -1.12 -12.12
C THR A 56 -0.39 -1.50 -13.35
N SER A 57 -1.68 -1.78 -13.19
CA SER A 57 -2.56 -2.12 -14.31
C SER A 57 -2.73 -0.96 -15.30
N ALA A 58 -2.82 0.28 -14.81
CA ALA A 58 -2.94 1.46 -15.62
C ALA A 58 -1.66 1.74 -16.44
N PHE A 59 -0.48 1.62 -15.81
CA PHE A 59 0.81 1.79 -16.49
C PHE A 59 1.13 0.64 -17.45
N ALA A 60 0.77 -0.60 -17.08
CA ALA A 60 0.88 -1.77 -17.94
C ALA A 60 0.12 -1.60 -19.26
N ARG A 61 -1.14 -1.15 -19.18
CA ARG A 61 -2.00 -0.94 -20.36
C ARG A 61 -1.49 0.18 -21.28
N ARG A 62 -0.69 1.11 -20.75
CA ARG A 62 -0.07 2.19 -21.52
C ARG A 62 1.31 1.82 -22.08
N GLY A 63 1.79 0.60 -21.85
CA GLY A 63 3.12 0.16 -22.29
C GLY A 63 4.28 0.88 -21.60
N LEU A 64 4.04 1.49 -20.43
CA LEU A 64 5.02 2.28 -19.69
C LEU A 64 5.89 1.44 -18.74
N ILE A 65 5.66 0.13 -18.69
CA ILE A 65 6.40 -0.80 -17.82
C ILE A 65 7.42 -1.57 -18.66
N ASP A 66 8.70 -1.43 -18.31
CA ASP A 66 9.73 -2.35 -18.79
C ASP A 66 9.66 -3.66 -17.99
N TRP A 67 9.01 -4.66 -18.58
CA TRP A 67 8.83 -5.97 -17.94
C TRP A 67 10.13 -6.75 -17.73
N ARG A 68 11.18 -6.49 -18.52
CA ARG A 68 12.46 -7.21 -18.38
C ARG A 68 13.19 -6.79 -17.11
N ALA A 69 13.13 -5.51 -16.77
CA ALA A 69 13.68 -4.97 -15.53
C ALA A 69 12.68 -5.12 -14.35
N GLY A 70 11.40 -4.87 -14.59
CA GLY A 70 10.37 -4.81 -13.54
C GLY A 70 9.93 -6.17 -12.98
N ALA A 71 9.81 -7.20 -13.82
CA ALA A 71 9.35 -8.53 -13.38
C ALA A 71 10.27 -9.19 -12.33
N PRO A 72 11.61 -9.23 -12.47
CA PRO A 72 12.46 -9.81 -11.44
C PRO A 72 12.40 -9.04 -10.12
N MET A 73 12.28 -7.71 -10.17
CA MET A 73 12.12 -6.87 -8.97
C MET A 73 10.78 -7.15 -8.28
N ALA A 74 9.69 -7.24 -9.04
CA ALA A 74 8.36 -7.53 -8.52
C ALA A 74 8.31 -8.92 -7.87
N LEU A 75 8.94 -9.93 -8.50
CA LEU A 75 9.03 -11.28 -7.94
C LEU A 75 9.83 -11.29 -6.63
N ALA A 76 11.00 -10.65 -6.60
CA ALA A 76 11.81 -10.55 -5.39
C ALA A 76 11.05 -9.85 -4.26
N ALA A 77 10.35 -8.75 -4.56
CA ALA A 77 9.52 -8.03 -3.59
C ALA A 77 8.35 -8.88 -3.07
N ALA A 78 7.69 -9.66 -3.95
CA ALA A 78 6.60 -10.55 -3.56
C ALA A 78 7.09 -11.67 -2.63
N VAL A 79 8.21 -12.32 -2.97
CA VAL A 79 8.80 -13.39 -2.14
C VAL A 79 9.25 -12.82 -0.80
N ALA A 80 9.96 -11.69 -0.78
CA ALA A 80 10.40 -11.04 0.45
C ALA A 80 9.22 -10.59 1.32
N GLY A 81 8.16 -10.05 0.72
CA GLY A 81 6.95 -9.63 1.42
C GLY A 81 6.21 -10.81 2.06
N LEU A 82 6.06 -11.92 1.34
CA LEU A 82 5.45 -13.15 1.85
C LEU A 82 6.30 -13.76 2.98
N ALA A 83 7.62 -13.84 2.79
CA ALA A 83 8.54 -14.33 3.80
C ALA A 83 8.47 -13.48 5.08
N GLY A 84 8.51 -12.15 4.95
CA GLY A 84 8.38 -11.23 6.09
C GLY A 84 7.04 -11.36 6.81
N ALA A 85 5.94 -11.49 6.08
CA ALA A 85 4.62 -11.73 6.67
C ALA A 85 4.58 -13.06 7.45
N ALA A 86 5.19 -14.12 6.93
CA ALA A 86 5.31 -15.41 7.61
C ALA A 86 6.25 -15.36 8.83
N SER A 87 7.27 -14.49 8.83
CA SER A 87 8.14 -14.32 10.00
C SER A 87 7.40 -13.73 11.21
N VAL A 88 6.40 -12.86 10.98
CA VAL A 88 5.62 -12.25 12.07
C VAL A 88 4.86 -13.29 12.89
N SER A 89 4.43 -14.41 12.30
CA SER A 89 3.74 -15.47 13.05
C SER A 89 4.63 -16.22 14.05
N HIS A 90 5.95 -16.07 13.95
CA HIS A 90 6.93 -16.68 14.86
C HIS A 90 7.35 -15.73 15.99
N VAL A 91 6.94 -14.46 15.94
CA VAL A 91 7.27 -13.48 16.98
C VAL A 91 6.35 -13.73 18.18
N PRO A 92 6.90 -13.98 19.39
CA PRO A 92 6.09 -14.07 20.61
C PRO A 92 5.39 -12.72 20.87
N ARG A 93 4.10 -12.80 21.19
CA ARG A 93 3.23 -11.64 21.45
C ARG A 93 3.57 -10.92 22.73
#